data_AF-A0A352UYD5-F1
#
_entry.id   AF-A0A352UYD5-F1
#
_cell.length_a   1.000
_cell.length_b   1.000
_cell.length_c   1.000
_cell.angle_alpha   90.00
_cell.angle_beta   90.00
_cell.angle_gamma   90.00
#
_symmetry.space_group_name_H-M   'P 1'
#
loop_
_entity.id
_entity.type
_entity.pdbx_description
1 polymer ?
#
loop_
_entity_poly.entity_id
_entity_poly.type
_entity_poly.pdbx_seq_one_letter_code
_entity_poly.pdbx_strand_id
1 'polypeptide(L)'
;MDRRLTPANANAALDSLRGIVDAPHYTAGERATVKQGTADLLRAPGGARDRQLLWGDAVTVIDRAGGWAFLQAAKDGYCGYLPEDNLAIAPQPATHWVATPGTHLYSGPKVQHPEITALPLGARLQVIGCSDDWAETPEGFVPLMHLRALGDWFADPATVAQGLLHSPYLWGGNSRAGIDCSGLAQIAFHACGHPLPGDSDLQAGAGQPVPDGAPLRRNDLLFWKGHVALVLSPDRMIHATAAAMAVIEEDIVGAVARIAASGGGPVTHRRRILA
;
A
#
# COMPACT_ATOMS: atom_id res chain seq x y z
N MET A 1 -9.57 -5.94 20.48
CA MET A 1 -8.45 -6.06 19.52
C MET A 1 -8.79 -5.23 18.29
N ASP A 2 -7.80 -4.73 17.56
CA ASP A 2 -8.05 -3.97 16.33
C ASP A 2 -8.42 -4.93 15.19
N ARG A 3 -9.63 -4.81 14.64
CA ARG A 3 -10.11 -5.68 13.55
C ARG A 3 -9.19 -5.67 12.33
N ARG A 4 -8.48 -4.57 12.08
CA ARG A 4 -7.60 -4.41 10.92
C ARG A 4 -6.37 -5.30 11.04
N LEU A 5 -5.98 -5.68 12.25
CA LEU A 5 -4.77 -6.45 12.52
C LEU A 5 -5.07 -7.79 13.21
N THR A 6 -6.35 -8.11 13.40
CA THR A 6 -6.79 -9.37 14.00
C THR A 6 -7.24 -10.28 12.87
N PRO A 7 -6.48 -11.35 12.54
CA PRO A 7 -6.83 -12.30 11.48
C PRO A 7 -7.93 -13.26 11.94
N ALA A 8 -9.10 -12.70 12.26
CA ALA A 8 -10.31 -13.40 12.64
C ALA A 8 -11.56 -12.63 12.17
N ASN A 9 -12.58 -13.38 11.78
CA ASN A 9 -13.93 -12.88 11.57
C ASN A 9 -14.94 -13.71 12.40
N ALA A 10 -16.24 -13.56 12.12
CA ALA A 10 -17.28 -14.28 12.84
C ALA A 10 -17.27 -15.81 12.61
N ASN A 11 -16.64 -16.28 11.53
CA ASN A 11 -16.67 -17.68 11.12
C ASN A 11 -15.36 -18.41 11.44
N ALA A 12 -14.22 -17.76 11.25
CA ALA A 12 -12.92 -18.37 11.41
C ALA A 12 -11.84 -17.40 11.93
N ALA A 13 -10.81 -17.98 12.54
CA ALA A 13 -9.58 -17.30 12.94
C ALA A 13 -8.36 -18.09 12.50
N LEU A 14 -7.21 -17.43 12.38
CA LEU A 14 -5.93 -18.16 12.25
C LEU A 14 -5.63 -18.97 13.52
N ASP A 15 -4.97 -20.12 13.35
CA ASP A 15 -4.55 -21.01 14.44
C ASP A 15 -3.72 -20.30 15.52
N SER A 16 -2.97 -19.25 15.14
CA SER A 16 -2.20 -18.42 16.07
C SER A 16 -3.05 -17.69 17.11
N LEU A 17 -4.37 -17.57 16.90
CA LEU A 17 -5.31 -16.96 17.82
C LEU A 17 -6.06 -17.96 18.70
N ARG A 18 -5.73 -19.25 18.64
CA ARG A 18 -6.36 -20.28 19.47
C ARG A 18 -6.13 -20.00 20.96
N GLY A 19 -7.23 -19.90 21.72
CA GLY A 19 -7.21 -19.52 23.14
C GLY A 19 -7.04 -18.02 23.40
N ILE A 20 -6.92 -17.19 22.35
CA ILE A 20 -6.84 -15.72 22.42
C ILE A 20 -8.15 -15.09 21.94
N VAL A 21 -8.69 -15.58 20.82
CA VAL A 21 -9.99 -15.18 20.25
C VAL A 21 -10.86 -16.41 20.17
N ASP A 22 -12.11 -16.32 20.62
CA ASP A 22 -13.11 -17.38 20.44
C ASP A 22 -13.65 -17.34 18.99
N ALA A 23 -13.53 -18.45 18.27
CA ALA A 23 -13.94 -18.55 16.88
C ALA A 23 -14.53 -19.95 16.59
N PRO A 24 -15.58 -20.06 15.75
CA PRO A 24 -16.17 -21.36 15.40
C PRO A 24 -15.20 -22.32 14.73
N HIS A 25 -14.27 -21.78 13.93
CA HIS A 25 -13.25 -22.54 13.24
C HIS A 25 -11.88 -21.87 13.37
N TYR A 26 -10.83 -22.69 13.40
CA TYR A 26 -9.45 -22.22 13.35
C TYR A 26 -8.73 -22.93 12.20
N THR A 27 -7.93 -22.18 11.46
CA THR A 27 -7.23 -22.66 10.26
C THR A 27 -5.77 -22.20 10.26
N ALA A 28 -4.90 -22.98 9.61
CA ALA A 28 -3.55 -22.55 9.29
C ALA A 28 -3.52 -21.39 8.26
N GLY A 29 -4.65 -21.18 7.58
CA GLY A 29 -4.78 -20.25 6.46
C GLY A 29 -4.18 -20.80 5.17
N GLU A 30 -4.62 -20.26 4.04
CA GLU A 30 -4.14 -20.65 2.71
C GLU A 30 -3.38 -19.51 2.04
N ARG A 31 -2.21 -19.80 1.49
CA ARG A 31 -1.39 -18.81 0.79
C ARG A 31 -1.97 -18.51 -0.59
N ALA A 32 -2.14 -17.22 -0.88
CA ALA A 32 -2.56 -16.73 -2.18
C ALA A 32 -1.84 -15.41 -2.53
N THR A 33 -2.03 -14.93 -3.75
CA THR A 33 -1.67 -13.57 -4.17
C THR A 33 -2.84 -12.89 -4.83
N VAL A 34 -2.84 -11.56 -4.79
CA VAL A 34 -3.78 -10.75 -5.56
C VAL A 34 -3.40 -10.79 -7.05
N LYS A 35 -4.36 -11.05 -7.93
CA LYS A 35 -4.19 -11.11 -9.40
C LYS A 35 -4.97 -10.03 -10.15
N GLN A 36 -5.30 -8.94 -9.47
CA GLN A 36 -5.87 -7.73 -10.08
C GLN A 36 -4.87 -6.59 -9.90
N GLY A 37 -4.74 -5.70 -10.90
CA GLY A 37 -3.80 -4.57 -10.85
C GLY A 37 -3.91 -3.80 -9.53
N THR A 38 -5.15 -3.50 -9.12
CA THR A 38 -5.47 -2.99 -7.79
C THR A 38 -6.82 -3.56 -7.35
N ALA A 39 -6.88 -4.13 -6.15
CA ALA A 39 -8.07 -4.72 -5.56
C ALA A 39 -8.45 -3.99 -4.26
N ASP A 40 -9.71 -3.60 -4.13
CA ASP A 40 -10.22 -3.01 -2.89
C ASP A 40 -10.30 -4.08 -1.79
N LEU A 41 -9.71 -3.78 -0.64
CA LEU A 41 -9.83 -4.52 0.61
C LEU A 41 -10.92 -3.88 1.46
N LEU A 42 -12.05 -4.57 1.58
CA LEU A 42 -13.27 -4.07 2.19
C LEU A 42 -13.38 -4.48 3.66
N ARG A 43 -14.13 -3.67 4.40
CA ARG A 43 -14.47 -3.94 5.81
C ARG A 43 -15.33 -5.18 6.02
N ALA A 44 -16.20 -5.43 5.04
CA ALA A 44 -17.16 -6.53 5.00
C ALA A 44 -17.47 -6.82 3.51
N PRO A 45 -18.02 -7.99 3.18
CA PRO A 45 -18.54 -8.28 1.84
C PRO A 45 -19.43 -7.15 1.31
N GLY A 46 -19.05 -6.54 0.18
CA GLY A 46 -19.76 -5.41 -0.44
C GLY A 46 -19.78 -4.11 0.39
N GLY A 47 -19.00 -4.05 1.48
CA GLY A 47 -18.95 -2.90 2.38
C GLY A 47 -18.01 -1.80 1.92
N ALA A 48 -17.77 -0.83 2.81
CA ALA A 48 -16.82 0.25 2.57
C ALA A 48 -15.40 -0.28 2.38
N ARG A 49 -14.67 0.34 1.45
CA ARG A 49 -13.23 0.16 1.30
C ARG A 49 -12.51 0.68 2.53
N ASP A 50 -11.66 -0.18 3.08
CA ASP A 50 -10.64 0.27 4.03
C ASP A 50 -9.33 0.55 3.30
N ARG A 51 -8.89 -0.34 2.38
CA ARG A 51 -7.58 -0.25 1.68
C ARG A 51 -7.62 -0.77 0.25
N GLN A 52 -6.47 -0.69 -0.44
CA GLN A 52 -6.20 -1.41 -1.68
C GLN A 52 -4.98 -2.32 -1.54
N LEU A 53 -5.09 -3.51 -2.12
CA LEU A 53 -3.97 -4.43 -2.37
C LEU A 53 -3.61 -4.39 -3.86
N LEU A 54 -2.35 -4.69 -4.15
CA LEU A 54 -1.78 -4.60 -5.50
C LEU A 54 -1.55 -5.98 -6.08
N TRP A 55 -1.46 -6.07 -7.40
CA TRP A 55 -1.06 -7.30 -8.08
C TRP A 55 0.21 -7.90 -7.45
N GLY A 56 0.17 -9.19 -7.13
CA GLY A 56 1.26 -9.93 -6.51
C GLY A 56 1.43 -9.69 -5.01
N ASP A 57 0.59 -8.88 -4.36
CA ASP A 57 0.56 -8.83 -2.89
C ASP A 57 0.24 -10.22 -2.35
N ALA A 58 1.15 -10.74 -1.52
CA ALA A 58 0.96 -12.01 -0.84
C ALA A 58 -0.05 -11.85 0.30
N VAL A 59 -0.95 -12.83 0.41
CA VAL A 59 -2.01 -12.86 1.42
C VAL A 59 -2.14 -14.26 2.01
N THR A 60 -2.67 -14.32 3.22
CA THR A 60 -3.14 -15.54 3.86
C THR A 60 -4.67 -15.48 3.93
N VAL A 61 -5.35 -16.34 3.19
CA VAL A 61 -6.81 -16.49 3.21
C VAL A 61 -7.22 -17.28 4.44
N ILE A 62 -8.19 -16.77 5.19
CA ILE A 62 -8.61 -17.28 6.50
C ILE A 62 -10.02 -17.88 6.42
N ASP A 63 -10.92 -17.24 5.66
CA ASP A 63 -12.30 -17.67 5.50
C ASP A 63 -12.79 -17.39 4.09
N ARG A 64 -13.75 -18.20 3.62
CA ARG A 64 -14.42 -18.05 2.32
C ARG A 64 -15.91 -18.27 2.48
N ALA A 65 -16.68 -17.27 2.06
CA ALA A 65 -18.13 -17.35 2.09
C ALA A 65 -18.75 -16.46 1.01
N GLY A 66 -19.68 -17.01 0.23
CA GLY A 66 -20.49 -16.24 -0.72
C GLY A 66 -19.69 -15.49 -1.79
N GLY A 67 -18.59 -16.07 -2.28
CA GLY A 67 -17.71 -15.44 -3.28
C GLY A 67 -16.72 -14.40 -2.72
N TRP A 68 -16.63 -14.28 -1.39
CA TRP A 68 -15.68 -13.40 -0.71
C TRP A 68 -14.64 -14.20 0.05
N ALA A 69 -13.41 -13.72 0.02
CA ALA A 69 -12.31 -14.20 0.86
C ALA A 69 -12.03 -13.17 1.97
N PHE A 70 -12.08 -13.60 3.23
CA PHE A 70 -11.46 -12.86 4.33
C PHE A 70 -10.00 -13.28 4.46
N LEU A 71 -9.11 -12.31 4.52
CA LEU A 71 -7.68 -12.56 4.45
C LEU A 71 -6.87 -11.55 5.26
N GLN A 72 -5.60 -11.89 5.45
CA GLN A 72 -4.58 -11.01 6.00
C GLN A 72 -3.48 -10.75 4.95
N ALA A 73 -3.16 -9.48 4.71
CA ALA A 73 -2.08 -9.08 3.82
C ALA A 73 -0.71 -9.28 4.48
N ALA A 74 0.23 -9.89 3.77
CA ALA A 74 1.56 -10.18 4.32
C ALA A 74 2.43 -8.92 4.51
N LYS A 75 2.18 -7.86 3.73
CA LYS A 75 3.03 -6.66 3.72
C LYS A 75 2.92 -5.81 5.00
N ASP A 76 1.78 -5.82 5.66
CA ASP A 76 1.48 -4.96 6.81
C ASP A 76 0.53 -5.59 7.84
N GLY A 77 0.09 -6.84 7.62
CA GLY A 77 -0.83 -7.55 8.51
C GLY A 77 -2.29 -7.12 8.40
N TYR A 78 -2.63 -6.26 7.43
CA TYR A 78 -3.98 -5.71 7.30
C TYR A 78 -5.00 -6.79 6.90
N CYS A 79 -6.12 -6.83 7.60
CA CYS A 79 -7.18 -7.82 7.42
C CYS A 79 -8.42 -7.19 6.77
N GLY A 80 -9.09 -7.96 5.90
CA GLY A 80 -10.32 -7.51 5.26
C GLY A 80 -10.83 -8.50 4.22
N TYR A 81 -11.79 -8.05 3.43
CA TYR A 81 -12.51 -8.87 2.44
C TYR A 81 -12.21 -8.40 1.02
N LEU A 82 -12.04 -9.35 0.10
CA LEU A 82 -12.07 -9.07 -1.34
C LEU A 82 -12.80 -10.20 -2.09
N PRO A 83 -13.25 -9.97 -3.34
CA PRO A 83 -13.82 -11.03 -4.16
C PRO A 83 -12.82 -12.18 -4.35
N GLU A 84 -13.26 -13.41 -4.16
CA GLU A 84 -12.37 -14.58 -4.28
C GLU A 84 -11.73 -14.70 -5.67
N ASP A 85 -12.45 -14.27 -6.71
CA ASP A 85 -11.97 -14.24 -8.09
C ASP A 85 -10.80 -13.27 -8.31
N ASN A 86 -10.46 -12.42 -7.34
CA ASN A 86 -9.26 -11.56 -7.39
C ASN A 86 -8.00 -12.25 -6.86
N LEU A 87 -8.08 -13.53 -6.47
CA LEU A 87 -6.95 -14.29 -5.93
C LEU A 87 -6.44 -15.35 -6.90
N ALA A 88 -5.11 -15.56 -6.85
CA ALA A 88 -4.44 -16.72 -7.41
C ALA A 88 -3.94 -17.61 -6.25
N ILE A 89 -4.33 -18.88 -6.27
CA ILE A 89 -3.94 -19.88 -5.28
C ILE A 89 -2.60 -20.51 -5.68
N ALA A 90 -1.78 -20.83 -4.68
CA ALA A 90 -0.43 -21.41 -4.87
C ALA A 90 0.43 -20.63 -5.88
N PRO A 91 0.55 -19.30 -5.72
CA PRO A 91 1.29 -18.49 -6.66
C PRO A 91 2.79 -18.77 -6.58
N GLN A 92 3.44 -18.70 -7.72
CA GLN A 92 4.89 -18.73 -7.77
C GLN A 92 5.47 -17.50 -7.07
N PRO A 93 6.65 -17.62 -6.42
CA PRO A 93 7.30 -16.47 -5.81
C PRO A 93 7.59 -15.39 -6.85
N ALA A 94 7.20 -14.16 -6.55
CA ALA A 94 7.63 -13.01 -7.34
C ALA A 94 9.16 -12.89 -7.31
N THR A 95 9.73 -12.42 -8.40
CA THR A 95 11.17 -12.17 -8.55
C THR A 95 11.47 -10.68 -8.77
N HIS A 96 10.49 -9.93 -9.27
CA HIS A 96 10.60 -8.52 -9.60
C HIS A 96 9.41 -7.72 -9.08
N TRP A 97 9.55 -6.39 -9.12
CA TRP A 97 8.49 -5.46 -8.83
C TRP A 97 8.48 -4.30 -9.83
N VAL A 98 7.31 -3.72 -10.05
CA VAL A 98 7.13 -2.52 -10.87
C VAL A 98 7.71 -1.31 -10.12
N ALA A 99 8.75 -0.71 -10.67
CA ALA A 99 9.51 0.39 -10.10
C ALA A 99 9.23 1.75 -10.81
N THR A 100 8.20 1.82 -11.64
CA THR A 100 7.68 3.09 -12.18
C THR A 100 6.34 3.42 -11.52
N PRO A 101 5.85 4.67 -11.58
CA PRO A 101 4.54 5.04 -11.01
C PRO A 101 3.37 4.17 -11.51
N GLY A 102 3.52 3.58 -12.70
CA GLY A 102 2.68 2.52 -13.24
C GLY A 102 3.25 2.00 -14.55
N THR A 103 2.78 0.83 -14.98
CA THR A 103 3.06 0.23 -16.28
C THR A 103 1.88 -0.60 -16.77
N HIS A 104 2.03 -1.33 -17.87
CA HIS A 104 1.02 -2.25 -18.38
C HIS A 104 1.64 -3.64 -18.58
N LEU A 105 0.80 -4.65 -18.39
CA LEU A 105 1.02 -6.01 -18.85
C LEU A 105 0.48 -6.12 -20.27
N TYR A 106 1.26 -6.68 -21.19
CA TYR A 106 0.94 -6.80 -22.61
C TYR A 106 0.76 -8.26 -23.02
N SER A 107 -0.05 -8.50 -24.05
CA SER A 107 -0.24 -9.85 -24.59
C SER A 107 0.96 -10.37 -25.41
N GLY A 108 1.96 -9.54 -25.67
CA GLY A 108 3.15 -9.88 -26.44
C GLY A 108 4.26 -8.84 -26.27
N PRO A 109 5.53 -9.16 -26.60
CA PRO A 109 6.69 -8.31 -26.34
C PRO A 109 6.87 -7.20 -27.38
N LYS A 110 5.81 -6.46 -27.70
CA LYS A 110 5.86 -5.27 -28.56
C LYS A 110 4.80 -4.26 -28.13
N VAL A 111 5.10 -2.97 -28.29
CA VAL A 111 4.23 -1.86 -27.88
C VAL A 111 2.87 -1.83 -28.59
N GLN A 112 2.75 -2.48 -29.76
CA GLN A 112 1.49 -2.57 -30.51
C GLN A 112 0.60 -3.73 -30.06
N HIS A 113 1.09 -4.67 -29.25
CA HIS A 113 0.23 -5.69 -28.67
C HIS A 113 -0.77 -5.05 -27.70
N PRO A 114 -2.00 -5.57 -27.61
CA PRO A 114 -2.96 -5.09 -26.63
C PRO A 114 -2.41 -5.23 -25.21
N GLU A 115 -2.66 -4.21 -24.39
CA GLU A 115 -2.53 -4.32 -22.95
C GLU A 115 -3.61 -5.25 -22.37
N ILE A 116 -3.22 -6.04 -21.38
CA ILE A 116 -4.09 -6.91 -20.59
C ILE A 116 -4.62 -6.12 -19.39
N THR A 117 -3.73 -5.46 -18.65
CA THR A 117 -4.07 -4.65 -17.47
C THR A 117 -2.96 -3.65 -17.16
N ALA A 118 -3.33 -2.55 -16.50
CA ALA A 118 -2.37 -1.69 -15.83
C ALA A 118 -1.85 -2.36 -14.54
N LEU A 119 -0.58 -2.08 -14.22
CA LEU A 119 0.12 -2.52 -13.02
C LEU A 119 0.69 -1.30 -12.28
N PRO A 120 0.35 -1.08 -11.01
CA PRO A 120 0.83 0.08 -10.25
C PRO A 120 2.25 -0.10 -9.73
N LEU A 121 2.91 1.00 -9.33
CA LEU A 121 4.14 0.98 -8.53
C LEU A 121 4.00 0.01 -7.35
N GLY A 122 4.96 -0.90 -7.19
CA GLY A 122 4.95 -1.90 -6.12
C GLY A 122 4.27 -3.22 -6.47
N ALA A 123 3.58 -3.33 -7.62
CA ALA A 123 3.09 -4.62 -8.11
C ALA A 123 4.24 -5.63 -8.25
N ARG A 124 4.00 -6.87 -7.83
CA ARG A 124 5.03 -7.94 -7.78
C ARG A 124 4.76 -8.99 -8.83
N LEU A 125 5.81 -9.38 -9.56
CA LEU A 125 5.70 -10.27 -10.72
C LEU A 125 6.76 -11.36 -10.65
N GLN A 126 6.42 -12.54 -11.18
CA GLN A 126 7.41 -13.54 -11.51
C GLN A 126 7.90 -13.32 -12.94
N VAL A 127 9.17 -12.91 -13.10
CA VAL A 127 9.83 -12.91 -14.40
C VAL A 127 10.43 -14.29 -14.64
N ILE A 128 10.01 -14.93 -15.74
CA ILE A 128 10.41 -16.27 -16.16
C ILE A 128 11.39 -16.27 -17.34
N GLY A 129 11.54 -15.12 -18.00
CA GLY A 129 12.45 -14.93 -19.13
C GLY A 129 12.49 -13.47 -19.55
N CYS A 130 13.38 -13.17 -20.50
CA CYS A 130 13.45 -11.86 -21.15
C CYS A 130 13.49 -12.05 -22.66
N SER A 131 12.76 -11.20 -23.39
CA SER A 131 12.78 -11.10 -24.85
C SER A 131 13.11 -9.65 -25.23
N ASP A 132 14.35 -9.39 -25.61
CA ASP A 132 14.90 -8.05 -25.81
C ASP A 132 14.63 -7.14 -24.58
N ASP A 133 13.88 -6.05 -24.78
CA ASP A 133 13.52 -5.06 -23.77
C ASP A 133 12.26 -5.43 -22.94
N TRP A 134 11.81 -6.68 -23.02
CA TRP A 134 10.58 -7.15 -22.36
C TRP A 134 10.88 -8.27 -21.37
N ALA A 135 10.32 -8.15 -20.17
CA ALA A 135 10.24 -9.22 -19.21
C ALA A 135 9.02 -10.11 -19.53
N GLU A 136 9.25 -11.41 -19.62
CA GLU A 136 8.20 -12.42 -19.76
C GLU A 136 7.75 -12.89 -18.39
N THR A 137 6.43 -12.95 -18.19
CA THR A 137 5.75 -13.43 -16.99
C THR A 137 4.73 -14.50 -17.41
N PRO A 138 4.25 -15.35 -16.49
CA PRO A 138 3.19 -16.30 -16.81
C PRO A 138 1.91 -15.66 -17.39
N GLU A 139 1.66 -14.39 -17.05
CA GLU A 139 0.45 -13.66 -17.45
C GLU A 139 0.62 -12.74 -18.66
N GLY A 140 1.85 -12.54 -19.15
CA GLY A 140 2.15 -11.66 -20.28
C GLY A 140 3.52 -11.00 -20.21
N PHE A 141 3.67 -9.86 -20.90
CA PHE A 141 4.95 -9.17 -21.05
C PHE A 141 4.92 -7.77 -20.43
N VAL A 142 5.99 -7.37 -19.76
CA VAL A 142 6.13 -6.03 -19.18
C VAL A 142 7.45 -5.41 -19.68
N PRO A 143 7.50 -4.11 -20.00
CA PRO A 143 8.76 -3.47 -20.38
C PRO A 143 9.81 -3.62 -19.26
N LEU A 144 10.94 -4.21 -19.57
CA LEU A 144 11.96 -4.63 -18.60
C LEU A 144 12.52 -3.44 -17.79
N MET A 145 12.65 -2.28 -18.42
CA MET A 145 13.14 -1.05 -17.79
C MET A 145 12.18 -0.44 -16.76
N HIS A 146 10.95 -0.96 -16.67
CA HIS A 146 10.01 -0.58 -15.61
C HIS A 146 10.13 -1.45 -14.36
N LEU A 147 10.93 -2.52 -14.41
CA LEU A 147 11.06 -3.48 -13.33
C LEU A 147 12.38 -3.31 -12.58
N ARG A 148 12.36 -3.69 -11.31
CA ARG A 148 13.55 -3.97 -10.51
C ARG A 148 13.44 -5.36 -9.91
N ALA A 149 14.57 -6.01 -9.65
CA ALA A 149 14.58 -7.25 -8.89
C ALA A 149 14.07 -7.00 -7.47
N LEU A 150 13.35 -7.96 -6.87
CA LEU A 150 12.97 -7.86 -5.46
C LEU A 150 14.22 -7.80 -4.59
N GLY A 151 14.26 -6.83 -3.68
CA GLY A 151 15.44 -6.52 -2.87
C GLY A 151 16.28 -5.37 -3.42
N ASP A 152 16.15 -5.02 -4.70
CA ASP A 152 16.68 -3.78 -5.25
C ASP A 152 15.65 -2.64 -5.05
N TRP A 153 15.80 -1.94 -3.93
CA TRP A 153 14.90 -0.87 -3.49
C TRP A 153 15.40 0.51 -3.88
N PHE A 154 14.47 1.47 -3.95
CA PHE A 154 14.85 2.88 -4.04
C PHE A 154 15.52 3.36 -2.75
N ALA A 155 16.33 4.42 -2.86
CA ALA A 155 17.08 4.94 -1.72
C ALA A 155 16.29 5.93 -0.86
N ASP A 156 15.32 6.65 -1.42
CA ASP A 156 14.69 7.80 -0.75
C ASP A 156 13.15 7.82 -0.90
N PRO A 157 12.40 7.59 0.19
CA PRO A 157 10.93 7.60 0.19
C PRO A 157 10.35 8.92 -0.31
N ALA A 158 10.92 10.06 0.09
CA ALA A 158 10.48 11.37 -0.36
C ALA A 158 10.55 11.51 -1.90
N THR A 159 11.63 11.05 -2.53
CA THR A 159 11.74 11.03 -4.00
C THR A 159 10.66 10.14 -4.64
N VAL A 160 10.37 8.97 -4.05
CA VAL A 160 9.28 8.11 -4.53
C VAL A 160 7.93 8.82 -4.43
N ALA A 161 7.64 9.47 -3.29
CA ALA A 161 6.41 10.23 -3.08
C ALA A 161 6.27 11.37 -4.11
N GLN A 162 7.36 12.07 -4.43
CA GLN A 162 7.38 13.14 -5.43
C GLN A 162 7.06 12.60 -6.84
N GLY A 163 7.47 11.38 -7.18
CA GLY A 163 7.06 10.70 -8.42
C GLY A 163 5.55 10.42 -8.53
N LEU A 164 4.80 10.59 -7.43
CA LEU A 164 3.35 10.41 -7.36
C LEU A 164 2.59 11.73 -7.28
N LEU A 165 3.27 12.87 -7.48
CA LEU A 165 2.62 14.19 -7.59
C LEU A 165 1.45 14.17 -8.58
N HIS A 166 0.40 14.90 -8.20
CA HIS A 166 -0.87 15.04 -8.94
C HIS A 166 -1.72 13.76 -9.07
N SER A 167 -1.33 12.64 -8.43
CA SER A 167 -2.23 11.50 -8.31
C SER A 167 -3.51 11.94 -7.57
N PRO A 168 -4.71 11.56 -8.02
CA PRO A 168 -5.95 12.00 -7.39
C PRO A 168 -6.10 11.42 -5.98
N TYR A 169 -6.72 12.19 -5.09
CA TYR A 169 -7.03 11.69 -3.75
C TYR A 169 -8.14 10.65 -3.83
N LEU A 170 -7.91 9.49 -3.21
CA LEU A 170 -8.88 8.39 -3.15
C LEU A 170 -8.81 7.75 -1.77
N TRP A 171 -9.88 7.83 -0.98
CA TRP A 171 -9.96 7.25 0.37
C TRP A 171 -9.70 5.73 0.34
N GLY A 172 -8.70 5.22 1.06
CA GLY A 172 -8.28 3.82 1.03
C GLY A 172 -7.42 3.46 -0.19
N GLY A 173 -6.96 4.44 -0.97
CA GLY A 173 -6.22 4.26 -2.22
C GLY A 173 -4.73 4.04 -2.02
N ASN A 174 -4.13 3.15 -2.82
CA ASN A 174 -2.72 2.75 -2.75
C ASN A 174 -2.01 2.72 -4.12
N SER A 175 -2.42 3.52 -5.10
CA SER A 175 -1.76 3.53 -6.42
C SER A 175 -1.84 4.89 -7.10
N ARG A 176 -1.03 5.15 -8.15
CA ARG A 176 -1.13 6.41 -8.92
C ARG A 176 -2.53 6.72 -9.46
N ALA A 177 -3.40 5.72 -9.64
CA ALA A 177 -4.79 5.92 -10.05
C ALA A 177 -5.68 6.51 -8.93
N GLY A 178 -5.24 6.45 -7.67
CA GLY A 178 -5.91 7.01 -6.51
C GLY A 178 -5.15 6.71 -5.22
N ILE A 179 -4.83 7.75 -4.44
CA ILE A 179 -3.99 7.66 -3.24
C ILE A 179 -4.65 8.39 -2.07
N ASP A 180 -4.67 7.79 -0.88
CA ASP A 180 -4.94 8.54 0.37
C ASP A 180 -3.64 8.95 1.09
N CYS A 181 -3.78 9.79 2.11
CA CYS A 181 -2.63 10.34 2.85
C CYS A 181 -1.66 9.26 3.35
N SER A 182 -2.19 8.18 3.93
CA SER A 182 -1.42 7.08 4.51
C SER A 182 -0.92 6.10 3.46
N GLY A 183 -1.66 5.93 2.37
CA GLY A 183 -1.27 5.20 1.16
C GLY A 183 -0.04 5.82 0.51
N LEU A 184 0.04 7.16 0.40
CA LEU A 184 1.23 7.84 -0.13
C LEU A 184 2.48 7.51 0.69
N ALA A 185 2.39 7.66 2.01
CA ALA A 185 3.49 7.34 2.91
C ALA A 185 3.87 5.85 2.80
N GLN A 186 2.87 4.95 2.81
CA GLN A 186 3.11 3.51 2.72
C GLN A 186 3.82 3.13 1.41
N ILE A 187 3.35 3.60 0.26
CA ILE A 187 3.97 3.32 -1.04
C ILE A 187 5.44 3.78 -1.04
N ALA A 188 5.69 5.01 -0.57
CA ALA A 188 7.03 5.60 -0.54
C ALA A 188 8.02 4.78 0.29
N PHE A 189 7.63 4.39 1.50
CA PHE A 189 8.51 3.61 2.38
C PHE A 189 8.70 2.17 1.93
N HIS A 190 7.63 1.50 1.47
CA HIS A 190 7.72 0.12 0.96
C HIS A 190 8.61 0.02 -0.28
N ALA A 191 8.55 1.00 -1.20
CA ALA A 191 9.42 1.04 -2.38
C ALA A 191 10.91 1.23 -2.03
N CYS A 192 11.20 1.66 -0.80
CA CYS A 192 12.55 1.78 -0.23
C CYS A 192 12.90 0.64 0.74
N GLY A 193 12.10 -0.44 0.80
CA GLY A 193 12.36 -1.59 1.67
C GLY A 193 12.07 -1.34 3.15
N HIS A 194 11.35 -0.27 3.49
CA HIS A 194 10.96 0.06 4.87
C HIS A 194 9.48 -0.27 5.10
N PRO A 195 9.16 -1.29 5.92
CA PRO A 195 7.77 -1.60 6.23
C PRO A 195 7.09 -0.45 6.97
N LEU A 196 5.89 -0.11 6.52
CA LEU A 196 5.04 0.89 7.16
C LEU A 196 3.59 0.37 7.23
N PRO A 197 2.89 0.52 8.38
CA PRO A 197 1.49 0.15 8.51
C PRO A 197 0.59 0.87 7.49
N GLY A 198 -0.58 0.30 7.22
CA GLY A 198 -1.56 0.89 6.31
C GLY A 198 -1.99 2.28 6.76
N ASP A 199 -2.65 2.37 7.91
CA ASP A 199 -3.40 3.57 8.28
C ASP A 199 -2.60 4.58 9.10
N SER A 200 -2.93 5.86 8.97
CA SER A 200 -2.20 6.97 9.62
C SER A 200 -2.12 6.85 11.15
N ASP A 201 -3.14 6.31 11.80
CA ASP A 201 -3.15 6.08 13.25
C ASP A 201 -2.20 4.94 13.67
N LEU A 202 -2.09 3.89 12.85
CA LEU A 202 -1.11 2.82 13.06
C LEU A 202 0.31 3.29 12.73
N GLN A 203 0.48 4.07 11.66
CA GLN A 203 1.75 4.69 11.26
C GLN A 203 2.28 5.65 12.33
N ALA A 204 1.39 6.33 13.07
CA ALA A 204 1.77 7.18 14.19
C ALA A 204 2.42 6.40 15.35
N GLY A 205 2.43 5.06 15.34
CA GLY A 205 3.20 4.21 16.24
C GLY A 205 4.55 3.72 15.70
N ALA A 206 4.88 4.01 14.43
CA ALA A 206 6.10 3.54 13.78
C ALA A 206 7.31 4.45 14.01
N GLY A 207 8.52 3.88 13.88
CA GLY A 207 9.78 4.61 14.01
C GLY A 207 9.99 5.23 15.39
N GLN A 208 10.79 6.30 15.45
CA GLN A 208 11.10 7.02 16.69
C GLN A 208 10.30 8.33 16.79
N PRO A 209 9.79 8.71 17.98
CA PRO A 209 9.21 10.03 18.19
C PRO A 209 10.23 11.13 17.91
N VAL A 210 9.80 12.18 17.19
CA VAL A 210 10.56 13.43 17.07
C VAL A 210 9.95 14.43 18.06
N PRO A 211 10.70 14.90 19.08
CA PRO A 211 10.18 15.85 20.05
C PRO A 211 9.70 17.15 19.41
N ASP A 212 8.72 17.80 20.04
CA ASP A 212 8.32 19.14 19.62
C ASP A 212 9.50 20.12 19.71
N GLY A 213 9.63 20.97 18.70
CA GLY A 213 10.74 21.93 18.56
C GLY A 213 12.03 21.33 17.99
N ALA A 214 12.16 20.00 17.90
CA ALA A 214 13.28 19.39 17.19
C ALA A 214 13.16 19.67 15.68
N PRO A 215 14.30 19.86 14.96
CA PRO A 215 14.27 20.09 13.54
C PRO A 215 13.71 18.86 12.80
N LEU A 216 12.76 19.13 11.90
CA LEU A 216 12.23 18.14 10.98
C LEU A 216 13.30 17.76 9.95
N ARG A 217 13.36 16.48 9.62
CA ARG A 217 14.27 15.93 8.61
C ARG A 217 13.45 15.36 7.45
N ARG A 218 14.07 15.31 6.27
CA ARG A 218 13.51 14.60 5.11
C ARG A 218 13.11 13.18 5.52
N ASN A 219 11.94 12.73 5.07
CA ASN A 219 11.32 11.45 5.44
C ASN A 219 10.78 11.36 6.88
N ASP A 220 10.80 12.42 7.69
CA ASP A 220 9.96 12.45 8.88
C ASP A 220 8.48 12.48 8.46
N LEU A 221 7.61 11.88 9.27
CA LEU A 221 6.17 11.88 9.09
C LEU A 221 5.51 12.80 10.11
N LEU A 222 4.59 13.66 9.66
CA LEU A 222 3.75 14.53 10.47
C LEU A 222 2.32 13.99 10.49
N PHE A 223 1.73 13.87 11.66
CA PHE A 223 0.40 13.29 11.83
C PHE A 223 -0.59 14.27 12.44
N TRP A 224 -1.81 14.27 11.93
CA TRP A 224 -2.99 14.86 12.55
C TRP A 224 -4.02 13.76 12.81
N LYS A 225 -5.15 14.11 13.42
CA LYS A 225 -6.25 13.15 13.57
C LYS A 225 -6.76 12.72 12.18
N GLY A 226 -6.43 11.50 11.78
CA GLY A 226 -6.85 10.91 10.51
C GLY A 226 -6.09 11.40 9.26
N HIS A 227 -4.92 12.04 9.43
CA HIS A 227 -4.12 12.53 8.30
C HIS A 227 -2.62 12.39 8.56
N VAL A 228 -1.85 12.19 7.50
CA VAL A 228 -0.38 12.13 7.56
C VAL A 228 0.24 12.85 6.37
N ALA A 229 1.42 13.45 6.57
CA ALA A 229 2.25 14.04 5.54
C ALA A 229 3.71 13.63 5.70
N LEU A 230 4.45 13.61 4.59
CA LEU A 230 5.86 13.26 4.54
C LEU A 230 6.72 14.50 4.31
N VAL A 231 7.73 14.71 5.15
CA VAL A 231 8.61 15.88 5.12
C VAL A 231 9.62 15.76 3.97
N LEU A 232 9.71 16.81 3.13
CA LEU A 232 10.67 16.91 2.03
C LEU A 232 11.92 17.72 2.42
N SER A 233 11.70 18.80 3.17
CA SER A 233 12.70 19.73 3.74
C SER A 233 12.13 20.34 5.03
N PRO A 234 12.91 21.08 5.84
CA PRO A 234 12.41 21.64 7.11
C PRO A 234 11.13 22.48 7.03
N ASP A 235 10.83 23.03 5.85
CA ASP A 235 9.71 23.91 5.54
C ASP A 235 8.69 23.32 4.55
N ARG A 236 8.98 22.19 3.89
CA ARG A 236 8.11 21.59 2.85
C ARG A 236 7.72 20.17 3.17
N MET A 237 6.49 19.82 2.82
CA MET A 237 5.98 18.45 2.90
C MET A 237 5.20 18.07 1.66
N ILE A 238 5.01 16.77 1.46
CA ILE A 238 4.14 16.17 0.46
C ILE A 238 3.07 15.32 1.14
N HIS A 239 1.83 15.40 0.64
CA HIS A 239 0.76 14.51 1.08
C HIS A 239 -0.30 14.32 -0.01
N ALA A 240 -1.14 13.30 0.12
CA ALA A 240 -2.42 13.23 -0.58
C ALA A 240 -3.49 13.84 0.31
N THR A 241 -4.23 14.85 -0.17
CA THR A 241 -5.22 15.57 0.65
C THR A 241 -6.55 15.77 -0.06
N ALA A 242 -7.64 15.59 0.69
CA ALA A 242 -8.98 15.90 0.22
C ALA A 242 -9.19 17.41 -0.03
N ALA A 243 -8.37 18.28 0.56
CA ALA A 243 -8.45 19.73 0.34
C ALA A 243 -8.11 20.13 -1.10
N ALA A 244 -7.20 19.40 -1.75
CA ALA A 244 -6.80 19.60 -3.14
C ALA A 244 -7.27 18.47 -4.07
N MET A 245 -7.90 17.43 -3.50
CA MET A 245 -8.26 16.18 -4.18
C MET A 245 -7.09 15.55 -4.95
N ALA A 246 -5.86 15.72 -4.46
CA ALA A 246 -4.64 15.26 -5.12
C ALA A 246 -3.45 15.10 -4.16
N VAL A 247 -2.40 14.46 -4.65
CA VAL A 247 -1.04 14.53 -4.09
C VAL A 247 -0.42 15.89 -4.43
N ILE A 248 -0.09 16.67 -3.41
CA ILE A 248 0.50 18.01 -3.52
C ILE A 248 1.71 18.18 -2.61
N GLU A 249 2.56 19.13 -2.97
CA GLU A 249 3.55 19.71 -2.06
C GLU A 249 3.09 21.08 -1.59
N GLU A 250 3.32 21.40 -0.32
CA GLU A 250 3.06 22.72 0.25
C GLU A 250 3.98 23.05 1.42
N ASP A 251 3.96 24.32 1.83
CA ASP A 251 4.65 24.81 3.02
C ASP A 251 4.03 24.24 4.30
N ILE A 252 4.87 23.77 5.23
CA ILE A 252 4.43 23.10 6.46
C ILE A 252 3.65 24.07 7.35
N VAL A 253 4.12 25.32 7.52
CA VAL A 253 3.49 26.28 8.43
C VAL A 253 2.10 26.68 7.91
N GLY A 254 2.00 26.99 6.62
CA GLY A 254 0.75 27.32 5.95
C GLY A 254 -0.24 26.16 6.00
N ALA A 255 0.23 24.93 5.77
CA ALA A 255 -0.62 23.74 5.84
C ALA A 255 -1.11 23.44 7.25
N VAL A 256 -0.24 23.54 8.27
CA VAL A 256 -0.62 23.38 9.68
C VAL A 256 -1.71 24.38 10.05
N ALA A 257 -1.54 25.66 9.68
CA ALA A 257 -2.53 26.70 9.94
C ALA A 257 -3.86 26.41 9.22
N ARG A 258 -3.80 26.00 7.94
CA ARG A 258 -4.98 25.66 7.13
C ARG A 258 -5.74 24.45 7.70
N ILE A 259 -5.04 23.38 8.07
CA ILE A 259 -5.64 22.16 8.65
C ILE A 259 -6.29 22.47 10.00
N ALA A 260 -5.64 23.28 10.84
CA ALA A 260 -6.22 23.73 12.10
C ALA A 260 -7.50 24.54 11.86
N ALA A 261 -7.49 25.49 10.92
CA ALA A 261 -8.64 26.32 10.58
C ALA A 261 -9.81 25.51 10.00
N SER A 262 -9.55 24.40 9.31
CA SER A 262 -10.60 23.50 8.79
C SER A 262 -11.05 22.44 9.80
N GLY A 263 -10.64 22.54 11.07
CA GLY A 263 -11.06 21.63 12.14
C GLY A 263 -10.28 20.32 12.24
N GLY A 264 -9.18 20.16 11.50
CA GLY A 264 -8.29 18.99 11.59
C GLY A 264 -7.40 18.97 12.83
N GLY A 265 -7.33 20.10 13.55
CA GLY A 265 -6.59 20.24 14.80
C GLY A 265 -5.08 20.41 14.62
N PRO A 266 -4.31 20.36 15.73
CA PRO A 266 -2.86 20.49 15.69
C PRO A 266 -2.19 19.19 15.19
N VAL A 267 -0.90 19.28 14.87
CA VAL A 267 -0.05 18.08 14.72
C VAL A 267 -0.07 17.31 16.03
N THR A 268 -0.34 16.01 15.95
CA THR A 268 -0.46 15.08 17.08
C THR A 268 0.80 14.27 17.30
N HIS A 269 1.49 13.90 16.23
CA HIS A 269 2.72 13.10 16.29
C HIS A 269 3.70 13.54 15.20
N ARG A 270 4.99 13.36 15.49
CA ARG A 270 6.08 13.47 14.54
C ARG A 270 6.90 12.19 14.65
N ARG A 271 7.13 11.47 13.54
CA ARG A 271 7.87 10.20 13.56
C ARG A 271 9.02 10.21 12.58
N ARG A 272 10.18 9.73 13.04
CA ARG A 272 11.35 9.47 12.23
C ARG A 272 11.45 7.99 11.94
N ILE A 273 11.24 7.63 10.68
CA ILE A 273 11.24 6.22 10.24
C ILE A 273 12.66 5.75 9.91
N LEU A 274 13.45 6.61 9.28
CA LEU A 274 14.85 6.34 8.94
C LEU A 274 15.76 6.87 10.06
N ALA A 275 16.46 5.98 10.75
CA ALA A 275 17.39 6.31 11.83
C ALA A 275 18.78 6.68 11.29
#